data_AF-A0A930SZP2-F1
#
_entry.id   AF-A0A930SZP2-F1
#
_cell.length_a   1.000
_cell.length_b   1.000
_cell.length_c   1.000
_cell.angle_alpha   90.00
_cell.angle_beta   90.00
_cell.angle_gamma   90.00
#
_symmetry.space_group_name_H-M   'P 1'
#
loop_
_entity.id
_entity.type
_entity.pdbx_description
1 polymer ?
#
loop_
_entity_poly.entity_id
_entity_poly.type
_entity_poly.pdbx_seq_one_letter_code
_entity_poly.pdbx_strand_id
1 'polypeptide(L)' 'MIKPNLFDVVELLTDIPERNLKKGEQGAIIEDYQDGFFEIEFCNNYGETIALCPILKMSKEDSR' A
#
# COMPACT_ATOMS: atom_id res chain seq x y z
N MET A 1 10.69 1.84 15.44
CA MET A 1 9.82 1.69 14.25
C MET A 1 10.08 2.87 13.32
N ILE A 2 10.09 2.63 12.01
CA ILE A 2 10.04 3.70 11.01
C ILE A 2 8.57 3.85 10.63
N LYS A 3 7.99 5.02 10.89
CA LYS A 3 6.65 5.36 10.41
C LYS A 3 6.74 5.60 8.89
N PRO A 4 5.91 4.96 8.06
CA PRO A 4 5.86 5.26 6.63
C PRO A 4 5.44 6.72 6.42
N ASN A 5 6.02 7.36 5.41
CA ASN A 5 5.73 8.73 4.99
C ASN A 5 5.24 8.74 3.54
N LEU A 6 4.78 9.92 3.11
CA LEU A 6 4.46 10.15 1.72
C LEU A 6 5.65 9.77 0.83
N PHE A 7 5.37 9.06 -0.26
CA PHE A 7 6.31 8.52 -1.25
C PHE A 7 7.20 7.36 -0.77
N ASP A 8 7.04 6.88 0.46
CA ASP A 8 7.67 5.61 0.83
C ASP A 8 7.04 4.46 0.04
N VAL A 9 7.88 3.50 -0.34
CA VAL A 9 7.43 2.23 -0.92
C VAL A 9 7.02 1.29 0.21
N VAL A 10 5.81 0.74 0.11
CA VAL A 10 5.25 -0.24 1.02
C VAL A 10 4.95 -1.54 0.31
N GLU A 11 4.83 -2.63 1.06
CA GLU A 11 4.55 -3.96 0.55
C GLU A 11 3.26 -4.49 1.17
N LEU A 12 2.39 -5.10 0.35
CA LEU A 12 1.18 -5.76 0.85
C LEU A 12 1.52 -6.98 1.73
N LEU A 13 0.94 -7.02 2.92
CA LEU A 13 1.09 -8.16 3.84
C LEU A 13 0.08 -9.29 3.58
N THR A 14 -1.00 -8.99 2.85
CA THR A 14 -2.08 -9.91 2.48
C THR A 14 -2.56 -9.61 1.05
N ASP A 15 -3.21 -10.59 0.41
CA ASP A 15 -3.88 -10.38 -0.87
C ASP A 15 -5.05 -9.38 -0.74
N ILE A 16 -5.33 -8.63 -1.82
CA ILE A 16 -6.55 -7.82 -2.00
C ILE A 16 -7.24 -8.31 -3.28
N PRO A 17 -8.05 -9.38 -3.20
CA PRO A 17 -8.61 -10.05 -4.37
C PRO A 17 -9.47 -9.14 -5.26
N GLU A 18 -10.19 -8.19 -4.67
CA GLU A 18 -11.10 -7.27 -5.36
C GLU A 18 -10.37 -6.34 -6.34
N ARG A 19 -9.06 -6.16 -6.13
CA ARG A 19 -8.18 -5.32 -6.97
C ARG A 19 -7.15 -6.15 -7.74
N ASN A 20 -7.25 -7.49 -7.67
CA ASN A 20 -6.27 -8.42 -8.23
C ASN A 20 -4.83 -8.16 -7.73
N LEU A 21 -4.70 -7.65 -6.49
CA LEU A 21 -3.38 -7.39 -5.88
C LEU A 21 -2.98 -8.56 -4.98
N LYS A 22 -1.68 -8.86 -4.98
CA LYS A 22 -1.11 -10.00 -4.26
C LYS A 22 -0.22 -9.57 -3.11
N LYS A 23 -0.19 -10.39 -2.06
CA LYS A 23 0.81 -10.26 -0.99
C LYS A 23 2.21 -10.16 -1.60
N GLY A 24 3.00 -9.22 -1.13
CA GLY A 24 4.34 -8.94 -1.64
C GLY A 24 4.39 -7.91 -2.77
N GLU A 25 3.25 -7.50 -3.35
CA GLU A 25 3.25 -6.40 -4.30
C GLU A 25 3.58 -5.09 -3.61
N GLN A 26 4.34 -4.26 -4.32
CA GLN A 26 4.85 -2.98 -3.84
C GLN A 26 4.06 -1.83 -4.44
N GLY A 27 3.77 -0.84 -3.62
CA GLY A 27 3.13 0.41 -4.02
C GLY A 27 3.73 1.61 -3.30
N ALA A 28 3.44 2.80 -3.77
CA ALA A 28 3.90 4.06 -3.18
C ALA A 28 2.77 4.75 -2.42
N ILE A 29 3.07 5.28 -1.24
CA ILE A 29 2.12 6.14 -0.52
C ILE A 29 1.98 7.46 -1.29
N ILE A 30 0.79 7.76 -1.77
CA ILE A 30 0.50 9.02 -2.50
C ILE A 30 -0.38 9.98 -1.71
N GLU A 31 -1.03 9.51 -0.64
CA GLU A 31 -1.76 10.36 0.31
C GLU A 31 -1.82 9.74 1.72
N ASP A 32 -1.71 10.57 2.75
CA ASP A 32 -1.95 10.20 4.16
C ASP A 32 -3.34 10.68 4.58
N TYR A 33 -4.29 9.74 4.66
CA TYR A 33 -5.60 10.02 5.24
C TYR A 33 -5.48 10.09 6.77
N GLN A 34 -6.02 11.18 7.34
CA GLN A 34 -5.94 11.48 8.78
C GLN A 34 -6.68 10.46 9.66
N ASP A 35 -7.41 9.52 9.07
CA ASP A 35 -8.22 8.48 9.71
C ASP A 35 -7.47 7.14 9.89
N GLY A 36 -6.18 7.09 9.58
CA GLY A 36 -5.37 5.89 9.74
C GLY A 36 -5.19 5.07 8.47
N PHE A 37 -5.60 5.59 7.31
CA PHE A 37 -5.37 4.98 6.02
C PHE A 37 -4.27 5.71 5.23
N PHE A 38 -3.60 5.00 4.34
CA PHE A 38 -2.81 5.59 3.27
C PHE A 38 -3.50 5.27 1.94
N GLU A 39 -3.53 6.23 1.02
CA GLU A 39 -3.79 5.93 -0.38
C GLU A 39 -2.49 5.42 -1.00
N ILE A 40 -2.54 4.19 -1.51
CA ILE A 40 -1.39 3.52 -2.13
C ILE A 40 -1.63 3.41 -3.63
N GLU A 41 -0.68 3.91 -4.40
CA GLU A 41 -0.61 3.69 -5.84
C GLU A 41 0.22 2.44 -6.15
N PHE A 42 -0.36 1.54 -6.94
CA PHE A 42 0.34 0.42 -7.54
C PHE A 42 0.50 0.67 -9.04
N CYS A 43 1.71 0.49 -9.55
CA CYS A 43 2.03 0.66 -10.97
C CYS A 43 2.56 -0.63 -11.58
N ASN A 44 2.36 -0.79 -12.88
CA ASN A 44 3.03 -1.85 -13.63
C ASN A 44 4.48 -1.47 -13.97
N ASN A 45 5.19 -2.38 -14.64
CA ASN A 45 6.59 -2.19 -15.04
C ASN A 45 6.82 -1.05 -16.06
N TYR A 46 5.76 -0.47 -16.62
CA TYR A 46 5.81 0.67 -17.54
C TYR A 46 5.54 2.00 -16.81
N GLY A 47 5.28 1.96 -15.49
CA GLY A 47 4.94 3.14 -14.69
C GLY A 47 3.47 3.55 -14.78
N GLU A 48 2.61 2.72 -15.35
CA GLU A 48 1.17 3.00 -15.44
C GLU A 48 0.48 2.56 -14.15
N THR A 49 -0.34 3.44 -13.58
CA THR A 49 -1.19 3.14 -12.43
C THR A 49 -2.18 2.01 -12.77
N ILE A 50 -2.12 0.92 -12.01
CA ILE A 50 -3.05 -0.22 -12.15
C ILE A 50 -4.07 -0.29 -11.01
N ALA A 51 -3.76 0.32 -9.85
CA ALA A 51 -4.68 0.40 -8.73
C ALA A 51 -4.36 1.59 -7.82
N LEU A 52 -5.41 2.18 -7.26
CA LEU A 52 -5.38 3.18 -6.18
C LEU A 52 -6.20 2.62 -5.03
N CYS A 53 -5.56 2.30 -3.92
CA CYS A 53 -6.21 1.64 -2.79
C CYS A 53 -6.01 2.41 -1.48
N PRO A 54 -7.09 2.76 -0.76
CA PRO A 54 -7.01 3.14 0.64
C PRO A 54 -6.72 1.89 1.49
N ILE A 55 -5.57 1.86 2.15
CA ILE A 55 -5.10 0.71 2.94
C ILE A 55 -4.79 1.17 4.37
N LEU A 56 -5.26 0.39 5.35
CA LEU A 56 -5.01 0.66 6.76
C LEU A 56 -3.51 0.67 7.06
N LYS A 57 -3.06 1.63 7.86
CA LYS A 57 -1.69 1.68 8.40
C LYS A 57 -1.46 0.45 9.27
N MET A 58 -0.76 -0.55 8.73
CA MET A 58 -0.50 -1.81 9.41
C MET A 58 1.00 -2.10 9.47
N SER A 59 1.49 -2.57 10.61
CA SER A 59 2.87 -3.05 10.75
C SER A 59 2.93 -4.57 10.57
N LYS A 60 4.13 -5.10 10.27
CA LYS A 60 4.36 -6.57 10.22
C LYS A 60 4.09 -7.28 11.57
N GLU A 61 4.04 -6.56 12.68
CA GLU A 61 3.68 -7.10 13.99
C GLU A 61 2.16 -7.21 14.19
N ASP A 62 1.39 -6.33 13.55
CA ASP A 62 -0.08 -6.35 13.60
C ASP A 62 -0.69 -7.47 12.74
N SER A 63 0.06 -8.00 11.77
CA SER A 63 -0.39 -9.04 10.85
C SER A 63 -0.14 -10.48 11.33
N ARG A 64 0.20 -10.69 12.62
CA ARG A 64 0.48 -12.00 13.21
C ARG A 64 -0.69 -12.55 14.01
#